data_AF-A0A420Y1I9-F1
#
_entry.id   AF-A0A420Y1I9-F1
#
_cell.length_a   1.000
_cell.length_b   1.000
_cell.length_c   1.000
_cell.angle_alpha   90.00
_cell.angle_beta   90.00
_cell.angle_gamma   90.00
#
_symmetry.space_group_name_H-M   'P 1'
#
loop_
_entity.id
_entity.type
_entity.pdbx_description
1 polymer ?
#
loop_
_entity_poly.entity_id
_entity_poly.type
_entity_poly.pdbx_seq_one_letter_code
_entity_poly.pdbx_strand_id
1 'polypeptide(L)'
;MPSSSSSSNSAGTPADVNGLRVFVPNSNLAGFLQIHPGSTKFDCTAAIVSLALDILESKSSVIALKTFTREVVTLNQDVRELRDLPEFHIELKANEFLGSVRRSFPHIVITNANGMRTKNGRTTKRDCLGTFEPKSAAVIELNETLVDRMANANCVLVTRDSDAHAQHYHTLLFRLAITVAHELVHIYNLFLRRRGVNHTPPPRTYGGYRDQNAGESGRYWEYLVFGGFIDMRDTSSNPHNNMEAVAIRDSHRNVWRIKNVVIEGILSRDFGRWLKPGEPINDPEHPKNTFTQILTPYH
;
A
#
# COMPACT_ATOMS: atom_id res chain seq x y z
N MET A 1 54.25 -11.70 21.91
CA MET A 1 53.19 -10.68 21.87
C MET A 1 52.78 -10.49 20.42
N PRO A 2 51.65 -11.05 19.98
CA PRO A 2 51.13 -10.77 18.65
C PRO A 2 50.11 -9.62 18.71
N SER A 3 50.34 -8.63 17.87
CA SER A 3 49.50 -7.47 17.59
C SER A 3 48.14 -7.88 17.05
N SER A 4 47.08 -7.56 17.78
CA SER A 4 45.69 -7.71 17.36
C SER A 4 45.34 -6.66 16.29
N SER A 5 45.13 -7.13 15.06
CA SER A 5 44.51 -6.36 13.98
C SER A 5 43.03 -6.14 14.31
N SER A 6 42.67 -4.91 14.67
CA SER A 6 41.29 -4.46 14.82
C SER A 6 40.64 -4.32 13.45
N SER A 7 39.85 -5.32 13.06
CA SER A 7 38.87 -5.19 11.98
C SER A 7 37.79 -4.21 12.41
N SER A 8 37.81 -3.02 11.82
CA SER A 8 36.77 -2.01 11.96
C SER A 8 35.45 -2.55 11.40
N ASN A 9 34.52 -2.89 12.29
CA ASN A 9 33.10 -3.04 11.97
C ASN A 9 32.57 -1.67 11.49
N SER A 10 32.55 -1.46 10.19
CA SER A 10 31.76 -0.36 9.61
C SER A 10 30.29 -0.71 9.80
N ALA A 11 29.65 -0.09 10.79
CA ALA A 11 28.20 -0.07 10.95
C ALA A 11 27.57 0.33 9.61
N GLY A 12 26.77 -0.56 9.03
CA GLY A 12 26.11 -0.33 7.76
C GLY A 12 25.29 0.95 7.80
N THR A 13 25.50 1.84 6.83
CA THR A 13 24.67 3.01 6.62
C THR A 13 23.19 2.60 6.50
N PRO A 14 22.22 3.32 7.12
CA PRO A 14 20.77 3.03 7.06
C PRO A 14 20.11 3.13 5.66
N ALA A 15 20.89 3.00 4.59
CA ALA A 15 20.59 3.55 3.28
C ALA A 15 19.84 2.60 2.33
N ASP A 16 19.58 1.35 2.71
CA ASP A 16 18.99 0.38 1.79
C ASP A 16 17.76 -0.34 2.36
N VAL A 17 16.64 0.39 2.44
CA VAL A 17 15.32 -0.22 2.66
C VAL A 17 14.98 -1.03 1.41
N ASN A 18 15.43 -2.29 1.31
CA ASN A 18 15.06 -3.23 0.25
C ASN A 18 15.38 -2.77 -1.20
N GLY A 19 16.47 -2.03 -1.41
CA GLY A 19 16.79 -1.47 -2.71
C GLY A 19 15.89 -0.30 -3.11
N LEU A 20 15.13 0.30 -2.18
CA LEU A 20 14.14 1.34 -2.47
C LEU A 20 14.80 2.50 -3.21
N ARG A 21 14.22 2.84 -4.37
CA ARG A 21 14.59 4.05 -5.11
C ARG A 21 13.35 4.91 -5.26
N VAL A 22 13.49 6.15 -4.84
CA VAL A 22 12.43 7.15 -4.86
C VAL A 22 12.82 8.26 -5.82
N PHE A 23 11.90 8.64 -6.69
CA PHE A 23 12.12 9.60 -7.75
C PHE A 23 11.11 10.74 -7.66
N VAL A 24 11.56 11.95 -7.98
CA VAL A 24 10.72 13.17 -8.09
C VAL A 24 10.92 13.79 -9.47
N PRO A 25 9.93 14.51 -10.05
CA PRO A 25 10.13 15.26 -11.27
C PRO A 25 11.32 16.21 -11.17
N ASN A 26 12.18 16.21 -12.19
CA ASN A 26 13.25 17.20 -12.28
C ASN A 26 12.68 18.50 -12.85
N SER A 27 12.70 19.59 -12.08
CA SER A 27 12.15 20.88 -12.52
C SER A 27 12.94 21.52 -13.67
N ASN A 28 14.21 21.15 -13.82
CA ASN A 28 15.16 21.83 -14.70
C ASN A 28 15.49 21.02 -15.97
N LEU A 29 15.08 19.76 -16.04
CA LEU A 29 15.33 18.85 -17.16
C LEU A 29 14.13 17.93 -17.38
N ALA A 30 13.91 17.49 -18.62
CA ALA A 30 12.95 16.41 -18.88
C ALA A 30 13.43 15.12 -18.20
N GLY A 31 12.77 14.70 -17.13
CA GLY A 31 13.08 13.43 -16.44
C GLY A 31 12.78 13.45 -14.96
N PHE A 32 13.38 12.49 -14.25
CA PHE A 32 13.22 12.30 -12.81
C PHE A 32 14.57 12.35 -12.11
N LEU A 33 14.60 12.94 -10.91
CA LEU A 33 15.74 12.94 -10.01
C LEU A 33 15.51 11.88 -8.93
N GLN A 34 16.50 11.02 -8.68
CA GLN A 34 16.47 10.13 -7.53
C GLN A 34 16.74 10.95 -6.26
N ILE A 35 15.88 10.80 -5.26
CA ILE A 35 16.13 11.32 -3.91
C ILE A 35 16.73 10.22 -3.02
N HIS A 36 17.56 10.63 -2.07
CA HIS A 36 18.40 9.73 -1.28
C HIS A 36 17.95 9.67 0.20
N PRO A 37 18.34 8.61 0.93
CA PRO A 37 18.17 8.51 2.38
C PRO A 37 18.62 9.77 3.13
N GLY A 38 17.88 10.17 4.15
CA GLY A 38 18.13 11.38 4.94
C GLY A 38 17.44 12.64 4.41
N SER A 39 16.82 12.58 3.22
CA SER A 39 15.84 13.59 2.83
C SER A 39 14.48 13.25 3.42
N THR A 40 13.74 14.25 3.93
CA THR A 40 12.45 14.02 4.60
C THR A 40 11.46 13.26 3.71
N LYS A 41 11.38 13.60 2.41
CA LYS A 41 10.50 12.89 1.47
C LYS A 41 10.90 11.42 1.30
N PHE A 42 12.20 11.12 1.24
CA PHE A 42 12.67 9.73 1.17
C PHE A 42 12.31 8.98 2.45
N ASP A 43 12.59 9.55 3.62
CA ASP A 43 12.38 8.88 4.90
C ASP A 43 10.88 8.63 5.16
N CYS A 44 10.00 9.58 4.82
CA CYS A 44 8.55 9.36 4.85
C CYS A 44 8.13 8.26 3.87
N THR A 45 8.69 8.23 2.65
CA THR A 45 8.41 7.18 1.66
C THR A 45 8.89 5.80 2.14
N ALA A 46 10.05 5.74 2.80
CA ALA A 46 10.57 4.52 3.40
C ALA A 46 9.66 4.02 4.53
N ALA A 47 9.14 4.92 5.38
CA ALA A 47 8.17 4.57 6.42
C ALA A 47 6.86 4.03 5.83
N ILE A 48 6.36 4.66 4.76
CA ILE A 48 5.19 4.21 4.00
C ILE A 48 5.40 2.78 3.47
N VAL A 49 6.51 2.55 2.77
CA VAL A 49 6.85 1.26 2.16
C VAL A 49 7.02 0.18 3.23
N SER A 50 7.71 0.51 4.31
CA SER A 50 7.92 -0.41 5.45
C SER A 50 6.57 -0.87 6.02
N LEU A 51 5.68 0.07 6.34
CA LEU A 51 4.35 -0.27 6.85
C LEU A 51 3.50 -1.03 5.82
N ALA A 52 3.56 -0.66 4.54
CA ALA A 52 2.82 -1.35 3.48
C ALA A 52 3.21 -2.83 3.38
N LEU A 53 4.52 -3.12 3.46
CA LEU A 53 5.02 -4.49 3.47
C LEU A 53 4.60 -5.25 4.72
N ASP A 54 4.70 -4.63 5.90
CA ASP A 54 4.28 -5.24 7.16
C ASP A 54 2.77 -5.57 7.15
N ILE A 55 1.93 -4.69 6.60
CA ILE A 55 0.49 -4.93 6.42
C ILE A 55 0.27 -6.10 5.44
N LEU A 56 0.97 -6.12 4.30
CA LEU A 56 0.83 -7.17 3.29
C LEU A 56 1.26 -8.55 3.79
N GLU A 57 2.27 -8.59 4.67
CA GLU A 57 2.81 -9.79 5.29
C GLU A 57 2.03 -10.23 6.55
N SER A 58 1.04 -9.44 6.98
CA SER A 58 0.15 -9.83 8.07
C SER A 58 -0.63 -11.11 7.73
N LYS A 59 -0.97 -11.91 8.75
CA LYS A 59 -1.72 -13.17 8.57
C LYS A 59 -3.03 -12.98 7.79
N SER A 60 -3.77 -11.90 8.07
CA SER A 60 -5.01 -11.59 7.36
C SER A 60 -4.76 -11.29 5.88
N SER A 61 -3.75 -10.47 5.58
CA SER A 61 -3.39 -10.17 4.20
C SER A 61 -2.87 -11.39 3.43
N VAL A 62 -2.05 -12.26 4.04
CA VAL A 62 -1.61 -13.51 3.38
C VAL A 62 -2.80 -14.41 3.04
N ILE A 63 -3.81 -14.49 3.91
CA ILE A 63 -5.06 -15.21 3.61
C ILE A 63 -5.82 -14.53 2.47
N ALA A 64 -5.91 -13.20 2.46
CA ALA A 64 -6.53 -12.45 1.38
C ALA A 64 -5.82 -12.69 0.03
N LEU A 65 -4.49 -12.69 0.01
CA LEU A 65 -3.69 -13.00 -1.18
C LEU A 65 -3.91 -14.45 -1.66
N LYS A 66 -4.01 -15.42 -0.75
CA LYS A 66 -4.34 -16.82 -1.10
C LYS A 66 -5.73 -16.92 -1.74
N THR A 67 -6.73 -16.27 -1.15
CA THR A 67 -8.08 -16.21 -1.70
C THR A 67 -8.07 -15.57 -3.09
N PHE A 68 -7.41 -14.42 -3.25
CA PHE A 68 -7.25 -13.77 -4.55
C PHE A 68 -6.54 -14.67 -5.58
N THR A 69 -5.53 -15.44 -5.18
CA THR A 69 -4.81 -16.34 -6.09
C THR A 69 -5.66 -17.51 -6.54
N ARG A 70 -6.43 -18.16 -5.65
CA ARG A 70 -7.41 -19.20 -6.03
C ARG A 70 -8.33 -18.68 -7.12
N GLU A 71 -8.84 -17.48 -6.89
CA GLU A 71 -9.77 -16.83 -7.77
C GLU A 71 -9.18 -16.45 -9.14
N VAL A 72 -7.94 -15.97 -9.17
CA VAL A 72 -7.21 -15.68 -10.40
C VAL A 72 -6.92 -16.98 -11.17
N VAL A 73 -6.52 -18.04 -10.48
CA VAL A 73 -6.30 -19.38 -11.07
C VAL A 73 -7.58 -19.87 -11.75
N THR A 74 -8.73 -19.86 -11.05
CA THR A 74 -10.00 -20.31 -11.62
C THR A 74 -10.37 -19.56 -12.91
N LEU A 75 -10.08 -18.26 -12.98
CA LEU A 75 -10.46 -17.40 -14.10
C LEU A 75 -9.44 -17.36 -15.25
N ASN A 76 -8.23 -17.89 -15.08
CA ASN A 76 -7.12 -17.75 -16.04
C ASN A 76 -6.45 -19.10 -16.35
N GLN A 77 -7.24 -20.15 -16.59
CA GLN A 77 -6.73 -21.48 -16.97
C GLN A 77 -6.00 -21.49 -18.32
N ASP A 78 -6.18 -20.44 -19.13
CA ASP A 78 -5.43 -20.17 -20.35
C ASP A 78 -3.96 -19.76 -20.08
N VAL A 79 -3.67 -19.21 -18.90
CA VAL A 79 -2.30 -18.86 -18.47
C VAL A 79 -1.56 -20.10 -17.99
N ARG A 80 -0.47 -20.45 -18.67
CA ARG A 80 0.31 -21.67 -18.42
C ARG A 80 0.79 -21.80 -16.98
N GLU A 81 1.20 -20.69 -16.35
CA GLU A 81 1.71 -20.66 -14.98
C GLU A 81 0.64 -20.91 -13.91
N LEU A 82 -0.64 -20.72 -14.27
CA LEU A 82 -1.78 -20.82 -13.36
C LEU A 82 -2.63 -22.07 -13.61
N ARG A 83 -2.52 -22.66 -14.80
CA ARG A 83 -3.25 -23.87 -15.18
C ARG A 83 -2.92 -25.00 -14.22
N ASP A 84 -3.97 -25.64 -13.70
CA ASP A 84 -3.89 -26.77 -12.77
C ASP A 84 -2.99 -26.52 -11.55
N LEU A 85 -2.85 -25.25 -11.11
CA LEU A 85 -2.00 -24.90 -9.98
C LEU A 85 -2.52 -25.59 -8.70
N PRO A 86 -1.72 -26.48 -8.06
CA PRO A 86 -2.16 -27.19 -6.86
C PRO A 86 -2.40 -26.24 -5.69
N GLU A 87 -3.36 -26.58 -4.82
CA GLU A 87 -3.73 -25.79 -3.65
C GLU A 87 -2.51 -25.47 -2.74
N PHE A 88 -1.61 -26.43 -2.54
CA PHE A 88 -0.41 -26.23 -1.72
C PHE A 88 0.58 -25.23 -2.33
N HIS A 89 0.52 -24.96 -3.63
CA HIS A 89 1.34 -23.93 -4.30
C HIS A 89 0.76 -22.52 -4.19
N ILE A 90 -0.51 -22.35 -3.81
CA ILE A 90 -1.17 -21.04 -3.76
C ILE A 90 -0.51 -20.12 -2.72
N GLU A 91 -0.26 -20.64 -1.53
CA GLU A 91 0.45 -19.90 -0.49
C GLU A 91 1.91 -19.66 -0.87
N LEU A 92 2.57 -20.64 -1.49
CA LEU A 92 3.93 -20.47 -1.98
C LEU A 92 4.02 -19.32 -2.99
N LYS A 93 3.03 -19.14 -3.87
CA LYS A 93 3.00 -18.00 -4.81
C LYS A 93 2.89 -16.65 -4.09
N ALA A 94 2.08 -16.55 -3.04
CA ALA A 94 2.01 -15.33 -2.24
C ALA A 94 3.36 -15.02 -1.57
N ASN A 95 3.97 -16.03 -0.94
CA ASN A 95 5.26 -15.87 -0.27
C ASN A 95 6.42 -15.60 -1.23
N GLU A 96 6.44 -16.24 -2.41
CA GLU A 96 7.39 -15.97 -3.49
C GLU A 96 7.32 -14.51 -3.95
N PHE A 97 6.10 -13.99 -4.11
CA PHE A 97 5.88 -12.60 -4.47
C PHE A 97 6.38 -11.64 -3.39
N LEU A 98 5.94 -11.82 -2.14
CA LEU A 98 6.34 -10.97 -1.01
C LEU A 98 7.86 -10.98 -0.83
N GLY A 99 8.49 -12.16 -0.90
CA GLY A 99 9.94 -12.29 -0.87
C GLY A 99 10.64 -11.60 -2.03
N SER A 100 10.05 -11.61 -3.23
CA SER A 100 10.62 -10.91 -4.39
C SER A 100 10.53 -9.39 -4.25
N VAL A 101 9.41 -8.88 -3.75
CA VAL A 101 9.22 -7.45 -3.46
C VAL A 101 10.15 -6.96 -2.36
N ARG A 102 10.36 -7.74 -1.28
CA ARG A 102 11.34 -7.44 -0.22
C ARG A 102 12.77 -7.39 -0.74
N ARG A 103 13.13 -8.23 -1.73
CA ARG A 103 14.49 -8.22 -2.31
C ARG A 103 14.72 -7.11 -3.31
N SER A 104 13.70 -6.75 -4.09
CA SER A 104 13.82 -5.73 -5.12
C SER A 104 12.51 -4.96 -5.27
N PHE A 105 12.33 -3.98 -4.40
CA PHE A 105 11.09 -3.20 -4.35
C PHE A 105 10.89 -2.39 -5.64
N PRO A 106 9.65 -2.28 -6.18
CA PRO A 106 9.33 -1.40 -7.31
C PRO A 106 9.83 0.03 -7.13
N HIS A 107 10.14 0.73 -8.22
CA HIS A 107 10.48 2.16 -8.11
C HIS A 107 9.27 2.96 -7.61
N ILE A 108 9.51 3.91 -6.72
CA ILE A 108 8.51 4.89 -6.29
C ILE A 108 8.75 6.21 -7.01
N VAL A 109 7.72 6.77 -7.64
CA VAL A 109 7.73 8.10 -8.24
C VAL A 109 6.74 8.98 -7.49
N ILE A 110 7.19 10.08 -6.91
CA ILE A 110 6.33 11.05 -6.23
C ILE A 110 6.01 12.16 -7.24
N THR A 111 4.76 12.26 -7.70
CA THR A 111 4.38 13.23 -8.73
C THR A 111 2.89 13.58 -8.70
N ASN A 112 2.55 14.77 -9.17
CA ASN A 112 1.17 15.18 -9.49
C ASN A 112 0.86 15.18 -11.00
N ALA A 113 1.83 14.82 -11.84
CA ALA A 113 1.68 14.79 -13.29
C ALA A 113 0.73 13.67 -13.77
N ASN A 114 0.33 13.70 -15.04
CA ASN A 114 -0.40 12.62 -15.71
C ASN A 114 -1.65 12.13 -14.95
N GLY A 115 -2.39 13.06 -14.33
CA GLY A 115 -3.62 12.78 -13.58
C GLY A 115 -3.42 12.26 -12.15
N MET A 116 -2.20 12.27 -11.61
CA MET A 116 -1.93 11.83 -10.23
C MET A 116 -2.48 12.76 -9.16
N ARG A 117 -2.73 14.05 -9.48
CA ARG A 117 -3.26 15.04 -8.53
C ARG A 117 -4.57 14.63 -7.86
N THR A 118 -5.39 13.82 -8.52
CA THR A 118 -6.70 13.36 -8.03
C THR A 118 -6.68 11.92 -7.50
N LYS A 119 -5.50 11.28 -7.46
CA LYS A 119 -5.31 9.90 -7.00
C LYS A 119 -4.41 9.87 -5.79
N ASN A 120 -4.44 8.79 -5.01
CA ASN A 120 -3.47 8.56 -3.94
C ASN A 120 -2.19 7.92 -4.49
N GLY A 121 -2.40 6.91 -5.33
CA GLY A 121 -1.39 6.10 -5.96
C GLY A 121 -1.85 5.59 -7.32
N ARG A 122 -0.90 5.09 -8.10
CA ARG A 122 -1.14 4.35 -9.34
C ARG A 122 0.05 3.43 -9.60
N THR A 123 -0.19 2.25 -10.13
CA THR A 123 0.88 1.42 -10.69
C THR A 123 0.89 1.45 -12.21
N THR A 124 2.07 1.63 -12.78
CA THR A 124 2.36 1.32 -14.19
C THR A 124 3.12 -0.01 -14.26
N LYS A 125 2.70 -0.91 -15.15
CA LYS A 125 3.19 -2.30 -15.25
C LYS A 125 3.75 -2.58 -16.64
N ARG A 126 4.74 -3.46 -16.72
CA ARG A 126 5.26 -4.05 -17.94
C ARG A 126 5.12 -5.57 -17.88
N ASP A 127 4.88 -6.19 -19.03
CA ASP A 127 4.90 -7.64 -19.18
C ASP A 127 6.21 -8.24 -18.64
N CYS A 128 6.12 -9.41 -18.01
CA CYS A 128 7.25 -10.09 -17.38
C CYS A 128 7.25 -11.59 -17.75
N LEU A 129 7.69 -11.89 -18.98
CA LEU A 129 7.66 -13.25 -19.54
C LEU A 129 8.72 -14.21 -18.94
N GLY A 130 9.71 -13.68 -18.23
CA GLY A 130 10.78 -14.44 -17.60
C GLY A 130 10.69 -14.44 -16.07
N THR A 131 11.85 -14.46 -15.41
CA THR A 131 11.92 -14.31 -13.95
C THR A 131 11.31 -12.98 -13.54
N PHE A 132 10.41 -13.03 -12.56
CA PHE A 132 9.78 -11.81 -12.05
C PHE A 132 10.76 -10.98 -11.24
N GLU A 133 10.94 -9.75 -11.66
CA GLU A 133 11.78 -8.77 -10.99
C GLU A 133 10.94 -7.49 -10.81
N PRO A 134 10.45 -7.21 -9.58
CA PRO A 134 9.44 -6.17 -9.38
C PRO A 134 9.90 -4.76 -9.79
N LYS A 135 11.20 -4.46 -9.65
CA LYS A 135 11.79 -3.15 -9.92
C LYS A 135 11.75 -2.75 -11.40
N SER A 136 11.94 -3.72 -12.28
CA SER A 136 11.85 -3.55 -13.74
C SER A 136 10.44 -3.81 -14.28
N ALA A 137 9.64 -4.60 -13.57
CA ALA A 137 8.28 -4.95 -13.98
C ALA A 137 7.25 -3.86 -13.66
N ALA A 138 7.49 -3.01 -12.66
CA ALA A 138 6.52 -2.02 -12.23
C ALA A 138 7.12 -0.74 -11.63
N VAL A 139 6.35 0.33 -11.74
CA VAL A 139 6.57 1.60 -11.04
C VAL A 139 5.30 1.95 -10.28
N ILE A 140 5.46 2.34 -9.01
CA ILE A 140 4.38 2.86 -8.18
C ILE A 140 4.52 4.38 -8.13
N GLU A 141 3.50 5.08 -8.58
CA GLU A 141 3.39 6.52 -8.48
C GLU A 141 2.59 6.89 -7.23
N LEU A 142 3.08 7.87 -6.46
CA LEU A 142 2.41 8.43 -5.29
C LEU A 142 2.11 9.92 -5.52
N ASN A 143 0.99 10.37 -4.96
CA ASN A 143 0.60 11.77 -5.01
C ASN A 143 1.58 12.66 -4.24
N GLU A 144 2.20 13.58 -4.96
CA GLU A 144 3.19 14.50 -4.38
C GLU A 144 2.62 15.39 -3.30
N THR A 145 1.39 15.89 -3.45
CA THR A 145 0.77 16.75 -2.42
C THR A 145 0.56 16.00 -1.11
N LEU A 146 0.21 14.72 -1.15
CA LEU A 146 0.04 13.91 0.06
C LEU A 146 1.38 13.61 0.75
N VAL A 147 2.39 13.26 -0.03
CA VAL A 147 3.74 13.00 0.50
C VAL A 147 4.34 14.28 1.09
N ASP A 148 4.11 15.44 0.46
CA ASP A 148 4.60 16.73 0.96
C ASP A 148 3.91 17.15 2.26
N ARG A 149 2.60 16.93 2.37
CA ARG A 149 1.87 17.15 3.64
C ARG A 149 2.42 16.27 4.77
N MET A 150 2.71 15.01 4.48
CA MET A 150 3.29 14.08 5.45
C MET A 150 4.70 14.51 5.86
N ALA A 151 5.54 14.87 4.89
CA ALA A 151 6.89 15.36 5.12
C ALA A 151 6.89 16.64 5.96
N ASN A 152 5.99 17.59 5.68
CA ASN A 152 5.83 18.80 6.46
C ASN A 152 5.39 18.52 7.91
N ALA A 153 4.44 17.59 8.10
CA ALA A 153 4.04 17.16 9.44
C ALA A 153 5.22 16.53 10.21
N ASN A 154 6.04 15.73 9.54
CA ASN A 154 7.24 15.12 10.13
C ASN A 154 8.30 16.17 10.51
N CYS A 155 8.63 17.11 9.62
CA CYS A 155 9.57 18.21 9.93
C CYS A 155 9.15 19.00 11.15
N VAL A 156 7.84 19.24 11.28
CA VAL A 156 7.29 19.88 12.46
C VAL A 156 7.52 19.05 13.72
N LEU A 157 7.21 17.75 13.71
CA LEU A 157 7.36 16.87 14.87
C LEU A 157 8.81 16.77 15.37
N VAL A 158 9.78 16.87 14.46
CA VAL A 158 11.21 16.88 14.81
C VAL A 158 11.60 18.14 15.60
N THR A 159 10.88 19.25 15.42
CA THR A 159 11.22 20.55 16.02
C THR A 159 10.30 20.97 17.17
N ARG A 160 9.07 20.45 17.20
CA ARG A 160 8.09 20.73 18.24
C ARG A 160 7.23 19.49 18.50
N ASP A 161 6.93 19.24 19.77
CA ASP A 161 5.91 18.28 20.12
C ASP A 161 4.52 18.87 19.82
N SER A 162 3.73 18.16 19.03
CA SER A 162 2.42 18.63 18.57
C SER A 162 1.51 17.47 18.20
N ASP A 163 0.53 17.19 19.07
CA ASP A 163 -0.46 16.14 18.89
C ASP A 163 -1.18 16.23 17.53
N ALA A 164 -1.51 17.44 17.09
CA ALA A 164 -2.18 17.66 15.80
C ALA A 164 -1.30 17.23 14.61
N HIS A 165 0.01 17.51 14.66
CA HIS A 165 0.93 17.10 13.60
C HIS A 165 1.25 15.62 13.68
N ALA A 166 1.29 15.05 14.89
CA ALA A 166 1.47 13.61 15.10
C ALA A 166 0.29 12.85 14.48
N GLN A 167 -0.93 13.28 14.80
CA GLN A 167 -2.14 12.71 14.22
C GLN A 167 -2.19 12.86 12.70
N HIS A 168 -1.80 14.02 12.15
CA HIS A 168 -1.78 14.24 10.71
C HIS A 168 -0.74 13.34 10.01
N TYR A 169 0.46 13.23 10.58
CA TYR A 169 1.51 12.35 10.09
C TYR A 169 1.06 10.87 10.11
N HIS A 170 0.51 10.41 11.23
CA HIS A 170 -0.01 9.05 11.39
C HIS A 170 -1.13 8.72 10.40
N THR A 171 -2.05 9.66 10.20
CA THR A 171 -3.15 9.51 9.25
C THR A 171 -2.65 9.37 7.82
N LEU A 172 -1.70 10.21 7.40
CA LEU A 172 -1.10 10.15 6.07
C LEU A 172 -0.22 8.90 5.88
N LEU A 173 0.55 8.51 6.89
CA LEU A 173 1.34 7.28 6.87
C LEU A 173 0.45 6.06 6.65
N PHE A 174 -0.64 5.96 7.42
CA PHE A 174 -1.62 4.88 7.28
C PHE A 174 -2.24 4.85 5.88
N ARG A 175 -2.74 6.00 5.40
CA ARG A 175 -3.30 6.16 4.05
C ARG A 175 -2.35 5.66 2.97
N LEU A 176 -1.15 6.21 2.97
CA LEU A 176 -0.19 5.99 1.89
C LEU A 176 0.38 4.58 1.96
N ALA A 177 0.51 3.99 3.16
CA ALA A 177 0.91 2.60 3.30
C ALA A 177 -0.14 1.65 2.73
N ILE A 178 -1.43 1.87 2.99
CA ILE A 178 -2.50 1.07 2.37
C ILE A 178 -2.52 1.29 0.86
N THR A 179 -2.31 2.53 0.40
CA THR A 179 -2.19 2.82 -1.03
C THR A 179 -1.05 2.03 -1.68
N VAL A 180 0.14 1.99 -1.07
CA VAL A 180 1.25 1.19 -1.60
C VAL A 180 0.94 -0.31 -1.55
N ALA A 181 0.31 -0.80 -0.47
CA ALA A 181 -0.11 -2.20 -0.37
C ALA A 181 -1.12 -2.57 -1.48
N HIS A 182 -2.12 -1.72 -1.71
CA HIS A 182 -3.10 -1.83 -2.79
C HIS A 182 -2.42 -1.93 -4.16
N GLU A 183 -1.49 -1.03 -4.44
CA GLU A 183 -0.74 -1.01 -5.69
C GLU A 183 0.13 -2.27 -5.86
N LEU A 184 0.76 -2.75 -4.77
CA LEU A 184 1.48 -4.02 -4.76
C LEU A 184 0.58 -5.22 -5.08
N VAL A 185 -0.71 -5.20 -4.73
CA VAL A 185 -1.65 -6.26 -5.11
C VAL A 185 -1.94 -6.22 -6.62
N HIS A 186 -1.97 -5.05 -7.26
CA HIS A 186 -2.00 -4.97 -8.72
C HIS A 186 -0.73 -5.56 -9.37
N ILE A 187 0.42 -5.37 -8.73
CA ILE A 187 1.69 -5.97 -9.14
C ILE A 187 1.68 -7.49 -8.86
N TYR A 188 1.01 -7.95 -7.82
CA TYR A 188 0.83 -9.38 -7.56
C TYR A 188 0.03 -10.06 -8.67
N ASN A 189 -1.03 -9.42 -9.16
CA ASN A 189 -1.76 -9.91 -10.32
C ASN A 189 -0.87 -10.00 -11.58
N LEU A 190 0.05 -9.04 -11.78
CA LEU A 190 1.08 -9.13 -12.82
C LEU A 190 2.02 -10.32 -12.58
N PHE A 191 2.47 -10.54 -11.35
CA PHE A 191 3.29 -11.70 -10.98
C PHE A 191 2.58 -13.02 -11.32
N LEU A 192 1.28 -13.14 -11.03
CA LEU A 192 0.53 -14.36 -11.33
C LEU A 192 0.36 -14.59 -12.84
N ARG A 193 0.07 -13.52 -13.60
CA ARG A 193 -0.36 -13.63 -15.01
C ARG A 193 0.72 -13.35 -16.04
N ARG A 194 1.86 -12.81 -15.62
CA ARG A 194 3.02 -12.43 -16.46
C ARG A 194 2.76 -11.36 -17.52
N ARG A 195 1.55 -10.78 -17.56
CA ARG A 195 1.11 -9.79 -18.55
C ARG A 195 0.59 -8.52 -17.87
N GLY A 196 1.14 -7.37 -18.25
CA GLY A 196 0.84 -6.04 -17.71
C GLY A 196 -0.42 -5.40 -18.28
N VAL A 197 -0.80 -5.74 -19.51
CA VAL A 197 -2.00 -5.20 -20.20
C VAL A 197 -3.29 -5.81 -19.65
N ASN A 198 -3.20 -7.01 -19.07
CA ASN A 198 -4.38 -7.64 -18.54
C ASN A 198 -4.73 -7.04 -17.18
N HIS A 199 -5.69 -6.11 -17.18
CA HIS A 199 -6.33 -5.62 -15.97
C HIS A 199 -6.82 -6.80 -15.11
N THR A 200 -6.94 -6.58 -13.80
CA THR A 200 -7.52 -7.58 -12.89
C THR A 200 -8.82 -8.13 -13.50
N PRO A 201 -9.14 -9.43 -13.42
CA PRO A 201 -10.37 -9.94 -14.01
C PRO A 201 -11.61 -9.14 -13.53
N PRO A 202 -12.56 -8.77 -14.41
CA PRO A 202 -13.72 -7.94 -14.07
C PRO A 202 -14.57 -8.38 -12.86
N PRO A 203 -14.68 -9.67 -12.48
CA PRO A 203 -15.37 -10.08 -11.26
C PRO A 203 -14.69 -9.63 -9.97
N ARG A 204 -13.42 -9.20 -10.03
CA ARG A 204 -12.58 -8.88 -8.87
C ARG A 204 -12.51 -7.38 -8.66
N THR A 205 -13.68 -6.80 -8.47
CA THR A 205 -13.91 -5.40 -8.10
C THR A 205 -14.77 -5.37 -6.86
N TYR A 206 -14.47 -4.45 -5.95
CA TYR A 206 -15.37 -4.12 -4.85
C TYR A 206 -15.89 -2.67 -5.02
N GLY A 207 -17.18 -2.44 -4.72
CA GLY A 207 -17.78 -1.09 -4.69
C GLY A 207 -18.31 -0.54 -6.02
N GLY A 208 -18.60 -1.37 -7.02
CA GLY A 208 -19.28 -0.93 -8.27
C GLY A 208 -18.41 -0.13 -9.25
N TYR A 209 -17.11 -0.01 -9.00
CA TYR A 209 -16.13 0.54 -9.94
C TYR A 209 -15.65 -0.55 -10.91
N ARG A 210 -16.61 -1.06 -11.68
CA ARG A 210 -16.35 -1.96 -12.79
C ARG A 210 -16.26 -1.10 -14.05
N ASP A 211 -15.18 -1.23 -14.81
CA ASP A 211 -15.34 -1.14 -16.25
C ASP A 211 -15.56 -2.57 -16.77
N GLN A 212 -16.25 -2.74 -17.91
CA GLN A 212 -16.62 -4.07 -18.42
C GLN A 212 -15.39 -4.98 -18.69
N ASN A 213 -14.18 -4.42 -18.70
CA ASN A 213 -12.91 -4.99 -19.13
C ASN A 213 -11.84 -5.05 -18.01
N ALA A 214 -12.02 -4.37 -16.87
CA ALA A 214 -11.02 -4.22 -15.82
C ALA A 214 -11.59 -4.33 -14.39
N GLY A 215 -10.91 -5.12 -13.58
CA GLY A 215 -11.11 -5.26 -12.14
C GLY A 215 -10.18 -4.41 -11.29
N GLU A 216 -10.41 -4.40 -9.97
CA GLU A 216 -9.71 -3.58 -8.98
C GLU A 216 -9.15 -4.47 -7.86
N SER A 217 -8.07 -5.21 -8.14
CA SER A 217 -7.52 -6.21 -7.20
C SER A 217 -7.09 -5.61 -5.86
N GLY A 218 -6.59 -4.37 -5.86
CA GLY A 218 -6.26 -3.68 -4.62
C GLY A 218 -7.49 -3.47 -3.73
N ARG A 219 -8.62 -3.04 -4.29
CA ARG A 219 -9.88 -2.89 -3.52
C ARG A 219 -10.46 -4.22 -3.07
N TYR A 220 -10.31 -5.26 -3.88
CA TYR A 220 -10.75 -6.59 -3.48
C TYR A 220 -9.92 -7.12 -2.30
N TRP A 221 -8.60 -6.91 -2.33
CA TRP A 221 -7.74 -7.18 -1.17
C TRP A 221 -8.11 -6.33 0.05
N GLU A 222 -8.36 -5.04 -0.13
CA GLU A 222 -8.82 -4.17 0.96
C GLU A 222 -10.12 -4.69 1.57
N TYR A 223 -11.07 -5.13 0.75
CA TYR A 223 -12.31 -5.72 1.24
C TYR A 223 -12.06 -6.98 2.08
N LEU A 224 -11.20 -7.88 1.62
CA LEU A 224 -10.89 -9.11 2.37
C LEU A 224 -10.17 -8.82 3.70
N VAL A 225 -9.39 -7.74 3.78
CA VAL A 225 -8.61 -7.38 4.98
C VAL A 225 -9.40 -6.46 5.93
N PHE A 226 -10.13 -5.49 5.40
CA PHE A 226 -10.77 -4.38 6.12
C PHE A 226 -12.31 -4.40 6.05
N GLY A 227 -12.94 -5.29 5.29
CA GLY A 227 -14.41 -5.37 5.15
C GLY A 227 -15.02 -4.30 4.25
N GLY A 228 -14.19 -3.47 3.64
CA GLY A 228 -14.57 -2.50 2.61
C GLY A 228 -13.31 -1.95 1.96
N PHE A 229 -13.44 -0.86 1.21
CA PHE A 229 -12.28 -0.19 0.62
C PHE A 229 -11.99 1.11 1.35
N ILE A 230 -10.70 1.45 1.45
CA ILE A 230 -10.23 2.64 2.13
C ILE A 230 -10.51 3.86 1.26
N ASP A 231 -11.10 4.85 1.90
CA ASP A 231 -11.46 6.14 1.31
C ASP A 231 -11.03 7.25 2.25
N MET A 232 -10.89 8.47 1.73
CA MET A 232 -10.71 9.63 2.58
C MET A 232 -11.67 10.74 2.27
N ARG A 233 -11.99 11.43 3.35
CA ARG A 233 -12.79 12.62 3.32
C ARG A 233 -12.07 13.71 4.07
N ASP A 234 -12.13 14.91 3.52
CA ASP A 234 -11.82 16.08 4.31
C ASP A 234 -12.82 16.16 5.45
N THR A 235 -12.34 16.26 6.69
CA THR A 235 -13.23 16.41 7.85
C THR A 235 -13.41 17.85 8.27
N SER A 236 -12.70 18.78 7.62
CA SER A 236 -12.77 20.19 7.93
C SER A 236 -13.55 20.93 6.85
N SER A 237 -14.50 21.76 7.28
CA SER A 237 -15.08 22.81 6.45
C SER A 237 -14.12 24.00 6.28
N ASN A 238 -13.06 24.07 7.08
CA ASN A 238 -12.03 25.10 7.01
C ASN A 238 -10.83 24.59 6.17
N PRO A 239 -10.58 25.16 4.97
CA PRO A 239 -9.51 24.75 4.05
C PRO A 239 -8.09 24.85 4.64
N HIS A 240 -7.91 25.58 5.75
CA HIS A 240 -6.63 25.76 6.42
C HIS A 240 -6.37 24.73 7.54
N ASN A 241 -7.36 23.92 7.91
CA ASN A 241 -7.26 22.88 8.93
C ASN A 241 -7.72 21.52 8.40
N ASN A 242 -7.39 21.23 7.14
CA ASN A 242 -7.78 20.01 6.42
C ASN A 242 -7.10 18.78 7.04
N MET A 243 -7.62 18.33 8.16
CA MET A 243 -7.32 17.00 8.65
C MET A 243 -8.21 16.03 7.89
N GLU A 244 -7.57 15.23 7.06
CA GLU A 244 -8.21 14.16 6.32
C GLU A 244 -8.61 13.07 7.34
N ALA A 245 -9.82 12.53 7.27
CA ALA A 245 -10.14 11.29 7.96
C ALA A 245 -10.08 10.13 6.98
N VAL A 246 -9.52 9.03 7.49
CA VAL A 246 -9.57 7.75 6.81
C VAL A 246 -10.89 7.07 7.14
N ALA A 247 -11.55 6.60 6.10
CA ALA A 247 -12.82 5.92 6.17
C ALA A 247 -12.77 4.60 5.41
N ILE A 248 -13.69 3.71 5.74
CA ILE A 248 -13.98 2.49 4.98
C ILE A 248 -15.32 2.73 4.29
N ARG A 249 -15.39 2.45 2.99
CA ARG A 249 -16.65 2.33 2.26
C ARG A 249 -17.02 0.88 2.09
N ASP A 250 -18.26 0.55 2.42
CA ASP A 250 -18.81 -0.78 2.19
C ASP A 250 -19.46 -0.91 0.80
N SER A 251 -19.96 -2.11 0.50
CA SER A 251 -20.63 -2.48 -0.74
C SER A 251 -21.95 -1.73 -0.95
N HIS A 252 -22.55 -1.23 0.13
CA HIS A 252 -23.77 -0.43 0.14
C HIS A 252 -23.51 1.07 0.07
N ARG A 253 -22.25 1.47 -0.13
CA ARG A 253 -21.78 2.87 -0.20
C ARG A 253 -21.90 3.64 1.12
N ASN A 254 -22.13 2.97 2.24
CA ASN A 254 -21.99 3.63 3.54
C ASN A 254 -20.52 3.94 3.78
N VAL A 255 -20.27 4.99 4.57
CA VAL A 255 -18.92 5.47 4.86
C VAL A 255 -18.71 5.55 6.35
N TRP A 256 -17.67 4.85 6.80
CA TRP A 256 -17.38 4.61 8.20
C TRP A 256 -16.00 5.15 8.53
N ARG A 257 -15.90 6.14 9.43
CA ARG A 257 -14.58 6.68 9.80
C ARG A 257 -13.83 5.67 10.67
N ILE A 258 -12.58 5.40 10.33
CA ILE A 258 -11.68 4.59 11.14
C ILE A 258 -11.30 5.38 12.40
N LYS A 259 -11.42 4.76 13.57
CA LYS A 259 -11.03 5.38 14.85
C LYS A 259 -9.51 5.50 14.93
N ASN A 260 -9.02 6.58 15.53
CA ASN A 260 -7.58 6.81 15.69
C ASN A 260 -6.88 5.64 16.39
N VAL A 261 -7.49 5.04 17.42
CA VAL A 261 -6.91 3.89 18.15
C VAL A 261 -6.60 2.69 17.24
N VAL A 262 -7.38 2.51 16.16
CA VAL A 262 -7.14 1.47 15.16
C VAL A 262 -5.94 1.85 14.29
N ILE A 263 -5.88 3.12 13.84
CA ILE A 263 -4.76 3.65 13.06
C ILE A 263 -3.48 3.47 13.85
N GLU A 264 -3.42 3.97 15.08
CA GLU A 264 -2.27 3.83 15.98
C GLU A 264 -1.87 2.36 16.19
N GLY A 265 -2.86 1.48 16.38
CA GLY A 265 -2.62 0.05 16.54
C GLY A 265 -2.03 -0.63 15.30
N ILE A 266 -2.44 -0.22 14.10
CA ILE A 266 -1.84 -0.72 12.85
C ILE A 266 -0.44 -0.12 12.68
N LEU A 267 -0.26 1.17 12.98
CA LEU A 267 1.06 1.82 12.97
C LEU A 267 2.03 1.16 13.96
N SER A 268 1.54 0.64 15.08
CA SER A 268 2.34 -0.10 16.06
C SER A 268 2.48 -1.60 15.74
N ARG A 269 2.05 -2.06 14.56
CA ARG A 269 2.09 -3.47 14.10
C ARG A 269 1.29 -4.43 14.99
N ASP A 270 0.28 -3.95 15.70
CA ASP A 270 -0.65 -4.80 16.46
C ASP A 270 -1.71 -5.43 15.54
N PHE A 271 -1.25 -6.07 14.46
CA PHE A 271 -2.12 -6.68 13.45
C PHE A 271 -2.92 -7.86 14.02
N GLY A 272 -2.42 -8.54 15.06
CA GLY A 272 -3.16 -9.62 15.71
C GLY A 272 -4.46 -9.12 16.36
N ARG A 273 -4.45 -7.90 16.89
CA ARG A 273 -5.64 -7.26 17.43
C ARG A 273 -6.52 -6.67 16.35
N TRP A 274 -5.93 -5.95 15.39
CA TRP A 274 -6.67 -5.09 14.46
C TRP A 274 -6.97 -5.72 13.09
N LEU A 275 -6.18 -6.69 12.62
CA LEU A 275 -6.33 -7.38 11.33
C LEU A 275 -6.49 -8.89 11.55
N LYS A 276 -7.61 -9.29 12.17
CA LYS A 276 -7.87 -10.71 12.46
C LYS A 276 -8.12 -11.50 11.17
N PRO A 277 -7.42 -12.64 10.98
CA PRO A 277 -7.66 -13.56 9.87
C PRO A 277 -9.14 -13.93 9.67
N GLY A 278 -9.64 -13.78 8.44
CA GLY A 278 -10.99 -14.25 8.07
C GLY A 278 -12.15 -13.44 8.65
N GLU A 279 -11.88 -12.36 9.37
CA GLU A 279 -12.91 -11.49 9.96
C GLU A 279 -12.70 -10.05 9.45
N PRO A 280 -13.34 -9.66 8.34
CA PRO A 280 -13.24 -8.31 7.82
C PRO A 280 -13.71 -7.28 8.86
N ILE A 281 -13.08 -6.11 8.89
CA ILE A 281 -13.26 -5.12 9.96
C ILE A 281 -14.67 -4.52 10.00
N ASN A 282 -15.27 -4.30 8.82
CA ASN A 282 -16.57 -3.63 8.64
C ASN A 282 -17.49 -4.39 7.67
N ASP A 283 -17.85 -5.62 8.02
CA ASP A 283 -18.94 -6.33 7.36
C ASP A 283 -20.30 -5.79 7.86
N PRO A 284 -21.26 -5.42 6.98
CA PRO A 284 -22.63 -5.06 7.38
C PRO A 284 -23.32 -6.09 8.29
N GLU A 285 -22.95 -7.37 8.18
CA GLU A 285 -23.46 -8.45 9.04
C GLU A 285 -22.63 -8.60 10.35
N HIS A 286 -21.44 -7.98 10.41
CA HIS A 286 -20.53 -8.04 11.56
C HIS A 286 -19.88 -6.68 11.92
N PRO A 287 -20.65 -5.59 12.14
CA PRO A 287 -20.07 -4.30 12.49
C PRO A 287 -19.42 -4.37 13.87
N LYS A 288 -18.08 -4.43 13.90
CA LYS A 288 -17.33 -4.28 15.14
C LYS A 288 -17.37 -2.80 15.53
N ASN A 289 -18.34 -2.44 16.37
CA ASN A 289 -18.51 -1.10 17.00
C ASN A 289 -17.24 -0.55 17.69
N THR A 290 -16.15 -1.31 17.73
CA THR A 290 -14.82 -0.96 18.23
C THR A 290 -13.91 -0.30 17.19
N PHE A 291 -14.16 -0.44 15.87
CA PHE A 291 -13.22 -0.02 14.82
C PHE A 291 -13.57 1.29 14.13
N THR A 292 -14.84 1.46 13.77
CA THR A 292 -15.29 2.67 13.10
C THR A 292 -16.28 3.45 13.93
N GLN A 293 -16.36 4.75 13.65
CA GLN A 293 -17.41 5.63 14.15
C GLN A 293 -18.20 6.16 12.96
N ILE A 294 -19.53 6.17 13.06
CA ILE A 294 -20.39 6.79 12.06
C ILE A 294 -20.04 8.27 12.02
N LEU A 295 -19.61 8.76 10.85
CA LEU A 295 -19.69 10.19 10.57
C LEU A 295 -21.17 10.45 10.33
N THR A 296 -21.80 11.25 11.19
CA THR A 296 -23.18 11.71 11.03
C THR A 296 -23.41 12.07 9.55
N PRO A 297 -24.54 11.69 8.93
CA PRO A 297 -24.80 12.07 7.55
C PRO A 297 -24.72 13.59 7.47
N TYR A 298 -23.80 14.10 6.65
CA TYR A 298 -23.87 15.49 6.23
C TYR A 298 -25.23 15.64 5.52
N HIS A 299 -26.11 16.44 6.13
CA HIS A 299 -27.31 16.94 5.46
C HIS A 299 -26.91 17.83 4.28
#